data_AF-A0A1M7AHC5-F1
#
_entry.id   AF-A0A1M7AHC5-F1
#
_cell.length_a   1.000
_cell.length_b   1.000
_cell.length_c   1.000
_cell.angle_alpha   90.00
_cell.angle_beta   90.00
_cell.angle_gamma   90.00
#
_symmetry.space_group_name_H-M   'P 1'
#
loop_
_entity.id
_entity.type
_entity.pdbx_description
1 polymer ?
#
loop_
_entity_poly.entity_id
_entity_poly.type
_entity_poly.pdbx_seq_one_letter_code
_entity_poly.pdbx_strand_id
1 'polypeptide(L)'
;MTKTIKLRVKKEIDRNSEFKVLKLKGSLITRGFTEIIHIEDENENFYLNSFSTSPENKKEADDFILDYISVNNLSETITLISTINNNF
;
A
#
# COMPACT_ATOMS: atom_id res chain seq x y z
N MET A 1 -5.11 -1.36 19.51
CA MET A 1 -5.82 -1.71 18.27
C MET A 1 -4.86 -1.54 17.12
N THR A 2 -4.74 -2.54 16.24
CA THR A 2 -3.93 -2.45 15.02
C THR A 2 -4.45 -1.34 14.11
N LYS A 3 -3.55 -0.76 13.32
CA LYS A 3 -3.92 0.20 12.26
C LYS A 3 -3.91 -0.50 10.92
N THR A 4 -4.73 -0.01 10.01
CA THR A 4 -4.79 -0.52 8.64
C THR A 4 -4.10 0.45 7.70
N ILE A 5 -3.17 -0.06 6.90
CA ILE A 5 -2.64 0.62 5.72
C ILE A 5 -3.48 0.14 4.53
N LYS A 6 -3.95 1.06 3.69
CA LYS A 6 -4.76 0.74 2.51
C LYS A 6 -4.07 1.28 1.26
N LEU A 7 -3.79 0.39 0.33
CA LEU A 7 -3.22 0.72 -0.99
C LEU A 7 -4.26 0.44 -2.07
N ARG A 8 -4.60 1.46 -2.84
CA ARG A 8 -5.31 1.28 -4.11
C ARG A 8 -4.28 0.89 -5.16
N VAL A 9 -4.51 -0.20 -5.87
CA VAL A 9 -3.61 -0.72 -6.90
C VAL A 9 -4.39 -0.94 -8.19
N LYS A 10 -3.91 -0.39 -9.31
CA LYS A 10 -4.55 -0.55 -10.61
C LYS A 10 -4.53 -2.02 -11.06
N LYS A 11 -5.64 -2.52 -11.62
CA LYS A 11 -5.75 -3.91 -12.10
C LYS A 11 -4.90 -4.16 -13.35
N GLU A 12 -5.04 -3.28 -14.33
CA GLU A 12 -4.29 -3.34 -15.59
C GLU A 12 -3.01 -2.52 -15.48
N ILE A 13 -1.89 -3.21 -15.34
CA ILE A 13 -0.56 -2.63 -15.23
C ILE A 13 0.43 -3.42 -16.08
N ASP A 14 1.48 -2.75 -16.55
CA ASP A 14 2.55 -3.41 -17.30
C ASP A 14 3.40 -4.29 -16.37
N ARG A 15 4.14 -5.23 -16.97
CA ARG A 15 4.96 -6.21 -16.24
C ARG A 15 6.03 -5.59 -15.34
N ASN A 16 6.59 -4.44 -15.72
CA ASN A 16 7.60 -3.76 -14.90
C ASN A 16 6.95 -3.14 -13.66
N SER A 17 5.78 -2.51 -13.82
CA SER A 17 4.99 -1.99 -12.71
C SER A 17 4.51 -3.11 -11.78
N GLU A 18 4.04 -4.24 -12.32
CA GLU A 18 3.66 -5.42 -11.54
C GLU A 18 4.80 -5.94 -10.66
N PHE A 19 6.00 -6.08 -11.24
CA PHE A 19 7.18 -6.52 -10.48
C PHE A 19 7.52 -5.55 -9.33
N LYS A 20 7.43 -4.25 -9.56
CA LYS A 20 7.68 -3.24 -8.52
C LYS A 20 6.60 -3.26 -7.42
N VAL A 21 5.33 -3.45 -7.79
CA VAL A 21 4.22 -3.64 -6.84
C VAL A 21 4.48 -4.85 -5.94
N LEU A 22 4.89 -5.99 -6.52
CA LEU A 22 5.23 -7.20 -5.76
C LEU A 22 6.41 -6.93 -4.81
N LYS A 23 7.44 -6.23 -5.28
CA LYS A 23 8.61 -5.88 -4.46
C LYS A 23 8.25 -4.93 -3.31
N LEU A 24 7.34 -3.97 -3.51
CA LEU A 24 6.79 -3.13 -2.44
C LEU A 24 6.13 -3.99 -1.36
N LYS A 25 5.18 -4.86 -1.75
CA LYS A 25 4.47 -5.75 -0.81
C LYS A 25 5.43 -6.64 -0.02
N GLY A 26 6.38 -7.27 -0.69
CA GLY A 26 7.42 -8.08 -0.04
C GLY A 26 8.30 -7.27 0.91
N SER A 27 8.61 -6.02 0.57
CA SER A 27 9.39 -5.13 1.44
C SER A 27 8.63 -4.75 2.70
N LEU A 28 7.31 -4.52 2.61
CA LEU A 28 6.46 -4.25 3.78
C LEU A 28 6.44 -5.41 4.77
N ILE A 29 6.38 -6.65 4.27
CA ILE A 29 6.42 -7.86 5.10
C ILE A 29 7.80 -8.05 5.73
N THR A 30 8.86 -8.03 4.92
CA THR A 30 10.23 -8.32 5.39
C THR A 30 10.79 -7.28 6.34
N ARG A 31 10.30 -6.03 6.29
CA ARG A 31 10.63 -4.97 7.25
C ARG A 31 9.83 -5.03 8.54
N GLY A 32 8.90 -5.99 8.69
CA GLY A 32 8.06 -6.10 9.88
C GLY A 32 7.01 -5.01 9.99
N PHE A 33 6.69 -4.32 8.89
CA PHE A 33 5.61 -3.33 8.90
C PHE A 33 4.23 -3.99 8.91
N THR A 34 4.10 -5.21 8.37
CA THR A 34 2.81 -5.90 8.30
C THR A 34 2.95 -7.43 8.15
N GLU A 35 1.94 -8.16 8.60
CA GLU A 35 1.95 -9.64 8.60
C GLU A 35 0.75 -10.27 7.85
N ILE A 36 -0.26 -9.49 7.43
CA ILE A 36 -1.44 -9.99 6.71
C ILE A 36 -1.83 -9.02 5.60
N ILE A 37 -2.00 -9.55 4.38
CA ILE A 37 -2.48 -8.81 3.20
C ILE A 37 -3.88 -9.31 2.85
N HIS A 38 -4.88 -8.42 2.90
CA HIS A 38 -6.19 -8.68 2.32
C HIS A 38 -6.31 -7.91 0.99
N ILE A 39 -6.78 -8.57 -0.06
CA ILE A 39 -6.98 -7.95 -1.37
C ILE A 39 -8.45 -8.13 -1.74
N GLU A 40 -9.12 -7.02 -2.02
CA GLU A 40 -10.52 -6.98 -2.44
C GLU A 40 -10.65 -6.16 -3.74
N ASP A 41 -11.67 -6.47 -4.54
CA ASP A 41 -12.05 -5.63 -5.67
C ASP A 41 -12.62 -4.31 -5.14
N GLU A 42 -11.97 -3.19 -5.48
CA GLU A 42 -12.48 -1.88 -5.11
C GLU A 42 -13.52 -1.39 -6.13
N ASN A 43 -13.20 -1.55 -7.42
CA ASN A 43 -14.05 -1.22 -8.56
C ASN A 43 -13.50 -1.89 -9.83
N GLU A 44 -14.03 -1.52 -11.01
CA GLU A 44 -13.61 -2.07 -12.30
C GLU A 44 -12.11 -1.93 -12.57
N ASN A 45 -11.49 -0.83 -12.13
CA ASN A 45 -10.12 -0.46 -12.48
C ASN A 45 -9.09 -0.74 -11.37
N PHE A 46 -9.54 -0.97 -10.14
CA PHE A 46 -8.65 -1.02 -8.97
C PHE A 46 -8.96 -2.16 -8.00
N TYR A 47 -7.89 -2.71 -7.41
CA TYR A 47 -7.91 -3.52 -6.20
C TYR A 47 -7.60 -2.66 -4.98
N LEU A 48 -8.25 -2.96 -3.84
CA LEU A 48 -7.88 -2.43 -2.54
C LEU A 48 -7.05 -3.47 -1.78
N ASN A 49 -5.84 -3.09 -1.41
CA ASN A 49 -4.90 -3.94 -0.68
C ASN A 49 -4.78 -3.41 0.74
N SER A 50 -5.29 -4.15 1.72
CA SER A 50 -5.32 -3.79 3.12
C SER A 50 -4.26 -4.57 3.90
N PHE A 51 -3.52 -3.87 4.75
CA PHE A 51 -2.42 -4.41 5.54
C PHE A 51 -2.61 -4.04 7.01
N SER A 52 -2.38 -5.00 7.90
CA SER A 52 -2.42 -4.76 9.35
C SER A 52 -1.03 -4.38 9.86
N THR A 53 -0.91 -3.27 10.57
CA THR A 53 0.35 -2.80 11.17
C THR A 53 0.15 -2.38 12.62
N SER A 54 1.21 -2.46 13.42
CA SER A 54 1.21 -1.88 14.76
C SER A 54 1.20 -0.35 14.69
N PRO A 55 0.50 0.36 15.61
CA PRO A 55 0.40 1.82 15.57
C PRO A 55 1.75 2.55 15.51
N GLU A 56 2.77 2.03 16.20
CA GLU A 56 4.13 2.55 16.24
C GLU A 56 4.82 2.52 14.87
N ASN A 57 4.50 1.55 14.03
CA ASN A 57 5.10 1.36 12.71
C ASN A 57 4.32 2.09 11.61
N LYS A 58 3.10 2.57 11.88
CA LYS A 58 2.22 3.13 10.85
C LYS A 58 2.85 4.30 10.10
N LYS A 59 3.46 5.23 10.84
CA LYS A 59 4.08 6.43 10.24
C LYS A 59 5.27 6.04 9.36
N GLU A 60 6.16 5.20 9.88
CA GLU A 60 7.33 4.75 9.14
C GLU A 60 6.94 3.96 7.88
N ALA A 61 5.92 3.10 7.99
CA ALA A 61 5.39 2.37 6.86
C ALA A 61 4.78 3.29 5.79
N ASP A 62 4.02 4.31 6.19
CA ASP A 62 3.47 5.30 5.24
C ASP A 62 4.58 6.08 4.54
N ASP A 63 5.56 6.59 5.29
CA ASP A 63 6.70 7.32 4.75
C ASP A 63 7.48 6.45 3.74
N PHE A 64 7.74 5.19 4.10
CA PHE A 64 8.40 4.22 3.23
C PHE A 64 7.58 3.95 1.95
N ILE A 65 6.27 3.78 2.06
CA ILE A 65 5.39 3.54 0.91
C ILE A 65 5.42 4.74 -0.04
N LEU A 66 5.29 5.96 0.49
CA LEU A 66 5.28 7.18 -0.31
C LEU A 66 6.61 7.38 -1.04
N ASP A 67 7.74 7.20 -0.33
CA ASP A 67 9.08 7.27 -0.92
C ASP A 67 9.25 6.22 -2.01
N TYR A 68 8.86 4.97 -1.74
CA TYR A 68 8.95 3.88 -2.72
C TYR A 68 8.12 4.16 -3.98
N ILE A 69 6.88 4.65 -3.83
CA ILE A 69 6.01 5.00 -4.96
C ILE A 69 6.66 6.08 -5.82
N SER A 70 7.22 7.12 -5.18
CA SER A 70 7.87 8.22 -5.87
C SER A 70 9.12 7.77 -6.63
N VAL A 71 10.06 7.09 -5.94
CA VAL A 71 11.33 6.64 -6.52
C VAL A 71 11.14 5.65 -7.67
N ASN A 72 10.07 4.85 -7.64
CA ASN A 72 9.81 3.81 -8.64
C ASN A 72 8.85 4.24 -9.76
N ASN A 73 8.42 5.51 -9.79
CA ASN A 73 7.44 6.06 -10.72
C ASN A 73 6.11 5.27 -10.74
N LEU A 74 5.55 4.97 -9.57
CA LEU A 74 4.33 4.19 -9.42
C LEU A 74 3.09 5.03 -9.09
N SER A 75 3.18 6.37 -9.12
CA SER A 75 2.09 7.26 -8.69
C SER A 75 0.77 7.08 -9.46
N GLU A 76 0.83 6.59 -10.71
CA GLU A 76 -0.36 6.27 -11.53
C GLU A 76 -0.86 4.82 -11.32
N THR A 77 -0.09 3.99 -10.62
CA THR A 77 -0.35 2.55 -10.40
C THR A 77 -0.80 2.27 -8.97
N ILE A 78 -0.18 2.89 -7.98
CA ILE A 78 -0.45 2.70 -6.56
C ILE A 78 -0.78 4.04 -5.91
N THR A 79 -1.81 4.07 -5.08
CA THR A 79 -2.13 5.21 -4.23
C THR A 79 -2.28 4.75 -2.78
N LEU A 80 -1.55 5.40 -1.87
CA LEU A 80 -1.75 5.23 -0.44
C LEU A 80 -3.04 5.95 -0.02
N ILE A 81 -4.04 5.20 0.42
CA ILE A 81 -5.27 5.78 0.97
C ILE A 81 -4.98 6.17 2.43
N SER A 82 -4.63 7.45 2.62
CA SER A 82 -4.62 8.07 3.94
C SER A 82 -6.02 7.95 4.54
N THR A 83 -6.12 7.35 5.72
CA THR A 83 -7.32 7.53 6.54
C THR A 83 -7.25 8.94 7.10
N ILE A 84 -7.76 9.92 6.35
CA ILE A 84 -8.04 11.23 6.92
C ILE A 84 -9.09 10.96 8.00
N ASN A 85 -8.68 11.03 9.26
CA ASN A 85 -9.64 11.16 10.36
C ASN A 85 -10.31 12.52 10.12
N ASN A 86 -11.43 12.51 9.40
CA ASN A 86 -12.36 13.63 9.35
C ASN A 86 -12.94 13.78 10.76
N ASN A 87 -12.21 14.49 11.62
CA ASN A 87 -12.78 15.10 12.81
C ASN A 87 -13.43 16.40 12.34
N PHE A 88 -14.70 16.31 11.92
CA PHE A 88 -15.64 17.44 11.93
C PHE A 88 -16.54 17.29 13.16
#